data_AF-A0A0G9H6I9-F1
#
_entry.id   AF-A0A0G9H6I9-F1
#
_cell.length_a   1.000
_cell.length_b   1.000
_cell.length_c   1.000
_cell.angle_alpha   90.00
_cell.angle_beta   90.00
_cell.angle_gamma   90.00
#
_symmetry.space_group_name_H-M   'P 1'
#
loop_
_entity.id
_entity.type
_entity.pdbx_description
1 polymer ?
#
loop_
_entity_poly.entity_id
_entity_poly.type
_entity_poly.pdbx_seq_one_letter_code
_entity_poly.pdbx_strand_id
1 'polypeptide(L)'
;MAEMKQAVEITAKLYRIRDAAKFMLGDKYKAEMAEWRQAIEQVAAARQVTPLGAATLLGKKLIQEGSEYAFLSVMAAYVEMAEPSIEATEGSAA
;
A
#
# COMPACT_ATOMS: atom_id res chain seq x y z
N MET A 1 12.44 22.26 -4.54
CA MET A 1 13.41 21.37 -3.85
C MET A 1 12.87 20.79 -2.53
N ALA A 2 12.14 21.57 -1.70
CA ALA A 2 11.55 21.06 -0.45
C ALA A 2 10.51 19.93 -0.66
N GLU A 3 9.64 20.05 -1.67
CA GLU A 3 8.61 19.04 -1.99
C GLU A 3 9.22 17.71 -2.44
N MET A 4 10.31 17.73 -3.21
CA MET A 4 10.99 16.51 -3.63
C MET A 4 11.64 15.78 -2.45
N LYS A 5 12.23 16.52 -1.50
CA LYS A 5 12.75 15.93 -0.26
C LYS A 5 11.63 15.27 0.55
N GLN A 6 10.49 15.94 0.68
CA GLN A 6 9.33 15.38 1.38
C GLN A 6 8.79 14.12 0.69
N ALA A 7 8.69 14.12 -0.64
CA ALA A 7 8.27 12.95 -1.40
C ALA A 7 9.21 11.76 -1.18
N VAL A 8 10.53 11.98 -1.23
CA VAL A 8 11.54 10.94 -0.96
C VAL A 8 11.39 10.38 0.46
N GLU A 9 11.20 11.24 1.45
CA GLU A 9 11.02 10.82 2.85
C GLU A 9 9.73 10.00 3.06
N ILE A 10 8.64 10.40 2.41
CA ILE A 10 7.37 9.66 2.46
C ILE A 10 7.53 8.29 1.81
N THR A 11 8.11 8.22 0.62
CA THR A 11 8.36 6.96 -0.08
C THR A 11 9.22 6.02 0.75
N ALA A 12 10.29 6.52 1.39
CA ALA A 12 11.12 5.72 2.27
C ALA A 12 10.34 5.16 3.48
N LYS A 13 9.43 5.94 4.06
CA LYS A 13 8.56 5.48 5.16
C LYS A 13 7.60 4.38 4.69
N LEU A 14 7.02 4.54 3.50
CA LEU A 14 6.11 3.55 2.91
C LEU A 14 6.79 2.20 2.65
N TYR A 15 8.01 2.20 2.10
CA TYR A 15 8.76 0.96 1.93
C TYR A 15 9.11 0.30 3.27
N ARG A 16 9.47 1.07 4.29
CA ARG A 16 9.69 0.51 5.63
C ARG A 16 8.43 -0.13 6.22
N ILE A 17 7.25 0.44 5.97
CA ILE A 17 5.98 -0.15 6.40
C ILE A 17 5.76 -1.52 5.73
N ARG A 18 5.95 -1.59 4.41
CA ARG A 18 5.87 -2.86 3.65
C ARG A 18 6.86 -3.90 4.18
N ASP A 19 8.11 -3.51 4.39
CA ASP A 19 9.16 -4.43 4.86
C ASP A 19 8.88 -4.92 6.29
N ALA A 20 8.38 -4.03 7.16
CA ALA A 20 7.95 -4.41 8.51
C ALA A 20 6.75 -5.37 8.49
N ALA A 21 5.74 -5.10 7.65
CA ALA A 21 4.60 -5.98 7.46
C ALA A 21 5.04 -7.37 6.99
N LYS A 22 5.94 -7.43 5.99
CA LYS A 22 6.50 -8.67 5.47
C LYS A 22 7.26 -9.46 6.53
N PHE A 23 8.08 -8.79 7.34
CA PHE A 23 8.80 -9.41 8.45
C PHE A 23 7.86 -9.97 9.52
N MET A 24 6.85 -9.20 9.93
CA MET A 24 5.91 -9.60 10.99
C MET A 24 4.98 -10.74 10.57
N LEU A 25 4.46 -10.70 9.34
CA LEU A 25 3.49 -11.65 8.83
C LEU A 25 4.11 -12.95 8.34
N GLY A 26 5.38 -12.93 7.94
CA GLY A 26 6.08 -14.09 7.38
C GLY A 26 5.27 -14.74 6.25
N ASP A 27 4.99 -16.02 6.39
CA ASP A 27 4.28 -16.82 5.38
C ASP A 27 2.85 -16.33 5.10
N LYS A 28 2.21 -15.64 6.05
CA LYS A 28 0.85 -15.10 5.89
C LYS A 28 0.81 -13.81 5.09
N TYR A 29 1.97 -13.19 4.83
CA TYR A 29 2.04 -11.87 4.21
C TYR A 29 1.28 -11.80 2.90
N LYS A 30 1.50 -12.76 1.99
CA LYS A 30 0.85 -12.75 0.67
C LYS A 30 -0.68 -12.82 0.75
N ALA A 31 -1.22 -13.64 1.64
CA ALA A 31 -2.65 -13.77 1.82
C ALA A 31 -3.26 -12.47 2.39
N GLU A 32 -2.62 -11.93 3.43
CA GLU A 32 -3.03 -10.66 4.05
C GLU A 32 -3.02 -9.50 3.04
N MET A 33 -1.97 -9.38 2.21
CA MET A 33 -1.89 -8.32 1.20
C MET A 33 -2.96 -8.48 0.11
N ALA A 34 -3.34 -9.71 -0.25
CA ALA A 34 -4.39 -9.96 -1.23
C ALA A 34 -5.76 -9.52 -0.71
N GLU A 35 -6.07 -9.82 0.55
CA GLU A 35 -7.32 -9.39 1.20
C GLU A 35 -7.42 -7.86 1.27
N TRP A 36 -6.36 -7.18 1.71
CA TRP A 36 -6.36 -5.73 1.77
C TRP A 36 -6.32 -5.05 0.40
N ARG A 37 -5.63 -5.63 -0.60
CA ARG A 37 -5.72 -5.17 -2.00
C ARG A 37 -7.17 -5.18 -2.47
N GLN A 38 -7.88 -6.29 -2.26
CA GLN A 38 -9.28 -6.41 -2.64
C GLN A 38 -10.14 -5.36 -1.90
N ALA A 39 -9.93 -5.15 -0.61
CA ALA A 39 -10.65 -4.12 0.16
C ALA A 39 -10.39 -2.71 -0.37
N ILE A 40 -9.14 -2.38 -0.72
CA ILE A 40 -8.77 -1.08 -1.32
C ILE A 40 -9.48 -0.90 -2.66
N GLU A 41 -9.47 -1.91 -3.53
CA GLU A 41 -10.13 -1.86 -4.84
C GLU A 41 -11.66 -1.69 -4.71
N GLN A 42 -12.29 -2.43 -3.79
CA GLN A 42 -13.73 -2.30 -3.52
C GLN A 42 -14.09 -0.90 -3.04
N VAL A 43 -13.31 -0.32 -2.11
CA VAL A 43 -13.54 1.03 -1.60
C VAL A 43 -13.29 2.07 -2.69
N ALA A 44 -12.23 1.89 -3.49
CA ALA A 44 -11.92 2.77 -4.61
C ALA A 44 -13.09 2.83 -5.61
N ALA A 45 -13.63 1.67 -6.00
CA ALA A 45 -14.78 1.56 -6.89
C ALA A 45 -16.04 2.16 -6.27
N ALA A 46 -16.38 1.79 -5.03
CA ALA A 46 -17.61 2.22 -4.36
C ALA A 46 -17.63 3.73 -4.07
N ARG A 47 -16.46 4.35 -3.84
CA ARG A 47 -16.32 5.78 -3.53
C ARG A 47 -15.87 6.62 -4.72
N GLN A 48 -15.60 6.01 -5.87
CA GLN A 48 -15.05 6.66 -7.07
C GLN A 48 -13.77 7.47 -6.77
N VAL A 49 -12.86 6.88 -6.00
CA VAL A 49 -11.57 7.48 -5.63
C VAL A 49 -10.41 6.64 -6.12
N THR A 50 -9.21 7.22 -6.15
CA THR A 50 -7.99 6.49 -6.50
C THR A 50 -7.66 5.42 -5.44
N PRO A 51 -6.86 4.39 -5.77
CA PRO A 51 -6.40 3.41 -4.78
C PRO A 51 -5.70 4.05 -3.57
N LEU A 52 -4.91 5.10 -3.78
CA LEU A 52 -4.31 5.89 -2.69
C LEU A 52 -5.37 6.55 -1.81
N GLY A 53 -6.41 7.12 -2.43
CA GLY A 53 -7.53 7.72 -1.73
C GLY A 53 -8.28 6.69 -0.88
N ALA A 54 -8.55 5.50 -1.44
CA ALA A 54 -9.18 4.40 -0.73
C ALA A 54 -8.34 3.89 0.45
N ALA A 55 -7.04 3.65 0.25
CA ALA A 55 -6.11 3.26 1.32
C ALA A 55 -6.05 4.32 2.43
N THR A 56 -6.08 5.61 2.07
CA THR A 56 -6.10 6.72 3.04
C THR A 56 -7.41 6.75 3.84
N LEU A 57 -8.56 6.51 3.20
CA LEU A 57 -9.86 6.47 3.88
C LEU A 57 -9.93 5.30 4.87
N LEU A 58 -9.51 4.10 4.43
CA LEU A 58 -9.40 2.93 5.29
C LEU A 58 -8.43 3.18 6.45
N GLY A 59 -7.24 3.71 6.17
CA GLY A 59 -6.24 4.00 7.19
C GLY A 59 -6.73 4.99 8.25
N LYS A 60 -7.43 6.07 7.85
CA LYS A 60 -8.03 7.02 8.80
C LYS A 60 -9.03 6.34 9.73
N LYS A 61 -9.88 5.47 9.19
CA LYS A 61 -10.86 4.71 9.98
C LYS A 61 -10.14 3.77 10.97
N LEU A 62 -9.14 3.04 10.51
CA LEU A 62 -8.38 2.09 11.35
C LEU A 62 -7.61 2.77 12.47
N ILE A 63 -7.05 3.97 12.24
CA ILE A 63 -6.45 4.79 13.29
C ILE A 63 -7.49 5.18 14.35
N GLN A 64 -8.69 5.61 13.94
CA GLN A 64 -9.78 5.95 14.86
C GLN A 64 -10.24 4.74 15.70
N GLU A 65 -10.19 3.55 15.12
CA GLU A 65 -10.52 2.28 15.76
C GLU A 65 -9.37 1.69 16.60
N GLY A 66 -8.21 2.38 16.68
CA GLY A 66 -7.03 1.88 17.40
C GLY A 66 -6.42 0.62 16.79
N SER A 67 -6.71 0.33 15.52
CA SER A 67 -6.27 -0.88 14.81
C SER A 67 -4.96 -0.63 14.06
N GLU A 68 -3.89 -0.38 14.81
CA GLU A 68 -2.56 -0.03 14.30
C GLU A 68 -1.99 -1.09 13.34
N TYR A 69 -2.23 -2.36 13.66
CA TYR A 69 -1.83 -3.49 12.83
C TYR A 69 -2.52 -3.49 11.46
N ALA A 70 -3.85 -3.32 11.45
CA ALA A 70 -4.62 -3.25 10.21
C ALA A 70 -4.24 -2.02 9.38
N PHE A 71 -3.96 -0.89 10.04
CA PHE A 71 -3.44 0.30 9.36
C PHE A 71 -2.12 -0.01 8.63
N LEU A 72 -1.19 -0.69 9.32
CA LEU A 72 0.08 -1.12 8.73
C LEU A 72 -0.14 -2.06 7.54
N SER A 73 -1.03 -3.05 7.67
CA SER A 73 -1.35 -3.99 6.58
C SER A 73 -1.97 -3.31 5.36
N VAL A 74 -2.90 -2.37 5.54
CA VAL A 74 -3.51 -1.59 4.45
C VAL A 74 -2.46 -0.76 3.70
N MET A 75 -1.59 -0.08 4.44
CA MET A 75 -0.55 0.75 3.83
C MET A 75 0.49 -0.10 3.10
N ALA A 76 0.88 -1.25 3.66
CA ALA A 76 1.75 -2.21 2.98
C ALA A 76 1.12 -2.76 1.69
N ALA A 77 -0.16 -3.11 1.72
CA ALA A 77 -0.88 -3.62 0.55
C ALA A 77 -0.98 -2.58 -0.56
N TYR A 78 -1.23 -1.31 -0.20
CA TYR A 78 -1.21 -0.23 -1.19
C TYR A 78 0.18 -0.06 -1.84
N VAL A 79 1.26 -0.21 -1.07
CA VAL A 79 2.62 -0.12 -1.61
C VAL A 79 2.89 -1.26 -2.61
N GLU A 80 2.48 -2.49 -2.32
CA GLU A 80 2.54 -3.62 -3.26
C GLU A 80 1.68 -3.41 -4.52
N MET A 81 0.57 -2.67 -4.42
CA MET A 81 -0.24 -2.28 -5.58
C MET A 81 0.43 -1.21 -6.44
N ALA A 82 1.13 -0.27 -5.80
CA ALA A 82 1.73 0.88 -6.47
C ALA A 82 3.12 0.57 -7.05
N GLU A 83 3.78 -0.48 -6.56
CA GLU A 83 5.04 -0.94 -7.11
C GLU A 83 4.84 -1.50 -8.53
N PRO A 84 5.68 -1.09 -9.50
CA PRO A 84 5.67 -1.73 -10.80
C PRO A 84 6.08 -3.20 -10.60
N SER A 85 5.20 -4.13 -10.97
CA SER A 85 5.60 -5.53 -11.09
C SER A 85 6.79 -5.58 -12.04
N ILE A 86 7.94 -6.07 -11.58
CA ILE A 86 9.08 -6.39 -12.42
C ILE A 86 8.66 -7.58 -13.30
N GLU A 87 7.82 -7.32 -14.30
CA GLU A 87 7.40 -8.27 -15.33
C GLU A 87 6.84 -7.56 -16.59
N ALA A 88 7.02 -6.24 -16.71
CA ALA A 88 6.63 -5.52 -17.92
C ALA A 88 7.54 -4.32 -18.20
N THR A 89 8.83 -4.55 -18.45
CA THR A 89 9.63 -3.87 -19.51
C THR A 89 11.09 -4.34 -19.50
N GLU A 90 11.30 -5.63 -19.75
CA GLU A 90 12.43 -6.04 -20.58
C GLU A 90 11.84 -6.50 -21.92
N GLY A 91 11.97 -5.69 -22.97
CA GLY A 91 11.61 -6.09 -24.33
C GLY A 91 10.29 -5.56 -24.90
N SER A 92 10.32 -4.31 -25.36
CA SER A 92 9.61 -3.87 -26.58
C SER A 92 10.49 -2.79 -27.21
N ALA A 93 11.60 -3.16 -27.88
CA ALA A 93 11.67 -3.61 -29.27
C ALA A 93 11.37 -2.47 -30.27
N ALA A 94 12.35 -2.30 -31.18
CA ALA A 94 12.43 -1.46 -32.38
C ALA A 94 12.94 -0.01 -32.19
#